data_AF-A0A550H7M0-F1
#
_entry.id   AF-A0A550H7M0-F1
#
_cell.length_a   1.000
_cell.length_b   1.000
_cell.length_c   1.000
_cell.angle_alpha   90.00
_cell.angle_beta   90.00
_cell.angle_gamma   90.00
#
_symmetry.space_group_name_H-M   'P 1'
#
loop_
_entity.id
_entity.type
_entity.pdbx_description
1 polymer ?
#
loop_
_entity_poly.entity_id
_entity_poly.type
_entity_poly.pdbx_seq_one_letter_code
_entity_poly.pdbx_strand_id
1 'polypeptide(L)'
;MPKKFIKYHIQKDQLVRVPQEYLKEFGTGDVYLVDTGPTIYSWVGKKSTPDEQFIGAVTSVWTDQDRKGASKLVTVNEGEEPKEFLNLFDGKITVTNQDTEGILKRIALKQHEFKLFRVHIEEELNMYYEVERSKDSLASDDVFLLDTYNTIYIWRGQKSTAFERWEAMRIAEGYDAQRSGHQEVIIIEEGEEPKEFFKLLK
;
A
#
# COMPACT_ATOMS: atom_id res chain seq x y z
N MET A 1 9.18 4.91 44.79
CA MET A 1 9.44 3.46 44.59
C MET A 1 9.51 3.19 43.09
N PRO A 2 10.45 2.38 42.58
CA PRO A 2 10.45 2.02 41.17
C PRO A 2 9.13 1.34 40.80
N LYS A 3 8.49 1.77 39.71
CA LYS A 3 7.28 1.11 39.21
C LYS A 3 7.63 -0.33 38.81
N LYS A 4 6.74 -1.27 39.12
CA LYS A 4 6.94 -2.73 39.00
C LYS A 4 6.91 -3.26 37.56
N PHE A 5 6.97 -2.39 36.56
CA PHE A 5 6.83 -2.78 35.16
C PHE A 5 7.53 -1.77 34.23
N ILE A 6 7.78 -2.21 33.00
CA ILE A 6 8.28 -1.38 31.91
C ILE A 6 7.20 -1.33 30.83
N LYS A 7 6.91 -0.14 30.32
CA LYS A 7 6.04 0.04 29.15
C LYS A 7 6.89 0.41 27.94
N TYR A 8 6.60 -0.24 26.82
CA TYR A 8 7.16 0.06 25.52
C TYR A 8 6.05 0.47 24.56
N HIS A 9 6.38 1.40 23.68
CA HIS A 9 5.58 1.78 22.53
C HIS A 9 6.23 1.17 21.30
N ILE A 10 5.43 0.50 20.48
CA ILE A 10 5.88 -0.01 19.19
C ILE A 10 5.88 1.14 18.21
N GLN A 11 7.06 1.57 17.79
CA GLN A 11 7.23 2.62 16.80
C GLN A 11 7.93 2.00 15.59
N LYS A 12 7.19 1.85 14.50
CA LYS A 12 7.65 1.08 13.34
C LYS A 12 8.03 -0.35 13.78
N ASP A 13 9.29 -0.76 13.62
CA ASP A 13 9.81 -2.07 13.95
C ASP A 13 10.54 -2.11 15.32
N GLN A 14 10.46 -1.03 16.11
CA GLN A 14 11.27 -0.86 17.32
C GLN A 14 10.41 -0.77 18.59
N LEU A 15 10.91 -1.38 19.68
CA LEU A 15 10.40 -1.18 21.03
C LEU A 15 11.01 0.08 21.64
N VAL A 16 10.22 1.14 21.73
CA VAL A 16 10.65 2.39 22.36
C VAL A 16 10.14 2.44 23.79
N ARG A 17 11.06 2.48 24.76
CA ARG A 17 10.71 2.56 26.17
C ARG A 17 9.98 3.88 26.46
N VAL A 18 8.80 3.78 27.07
CA VAL A 18 7.98 4.94 27.42
C VAL A 18 8.51 5.60 28.72
N PRO A 19 8.74 6.93 28.73
CA PRO A 19 9.13 7.68 29.93
C PRO A 19 8.09 7.59 31.06
N GLN A 20 8.52 7.82 32.30
CA GLN A 20 7.68 7.58 33.49
C GLN A 20 6.41 8.43 33.55
N GLU A 21 6.50 9.66 33.05
CA GLU A 21 5.45 10.66 32.98
C GLU A 21 4.31 10.25 32.04
N TYR A 22 4.59 9.47 31.00
CA TYR A 22 3.62 9.05 29.97
C TYR A 22 3.10 7.61 30.16
N LEU A 23 3.44 6.96 31.28
CA LEU A 23 3.08 5.54 31.47
C LEU A 23 1.57 5.26 31.42
N LYS A 24 0.74 6.24 31.78
CA LYS A 24 -0.72 6.10 31.78
C LYS A 24 -1.38 6.44 30.44
N GLU A 25 -0.65 7.00 29.49
CA GLU A 25 -1.20 7.47 28.21
C GLU A 25 -1.06 6.41 27.13
N PHE A 26 -2.16 6.01 26.49
CA PHE A 26 -2.18 5.02 25.42
C PHE A 26 -2.84 5.64 24.18
N GLY A 27 -2.10 5.74 23.08
CA GLY A 27 -2.67 6.17 21.80
C GLY A 27 -3.62 5.11 21.22
N THR A 28 -4.84 5.51 20.85
CA THR A 28 -5.81 4.61 20.20
C THR A 28 -5.31 4.07 18.86
N GLY A 29 -4.37 4.77 18.21
CA GLY A 29 -3.73 4.35 16.96
C GLY A 29 -2.52 3.43 17.15
N ASP A 30 -2.10 3.13 18.39
CA ASP A 30 -0.84 2.42 18.60
C ASP A 30 -1.01 1.07 19.32
N VAL A 31 0.10 0.32 19.41
CA VAL A 31 0.23 -0.90 20.21
C VAL A 31 1.34 -0.71 21.25
N TYR A 32 1.08 -1.15 22.48
CA TYR A 32 2.01 -1.02 23.59
C TYR A 32 2.27 -2.36 24.27
N LEU A 33 3.51 -2.58 24.68
CA LEU A 33 3.90 -3.73 25.49
C LEU A 33 4.13 -3.29 26.93
N VAL A 34 3.39 -3.88 27.88
CA VAL A 34 3.51 -3.62 29.32
C VAL A 34 4.05 -4.87 29.99
N ASP A 35 5.31 -4.80 30.38
CA ASP A 35 6.08 -5.92 30.88
C ASP A 35 6.31 -5.82 32.39
N THR A 36 5.69 -6.73 33.14
CA THR A 36 5.82 -6.81 34.61
C THR A 36 6.93 -7.77 35.06
N GLY A 37 7.48 -8.58 34.16
CA GLY A 37 8.25 -9.78 34.50
C GLY A 37 7.42 -11.05 34.28
N PRO A 38 6.53 -11.43 35.22
CA PRO A 38 5.74 -12.66 35.12
C PRO A 38 4.57 -12.57 34.14
N THR A 39 4.17 -11.38 33.71
CA THR A 39 3.13 -11.18 32.70
C THR A 39 3.53 -10.06 31.76
N ILE A 40 3.39 -10.32 30.47
CA ILE A 40 3.60 -9.36 29.38
C ILE A 40 2.24 -9.10 28.75
N TYR A 41 1.77 -7.87 28.89
CA TYR A 41 0.52 -7.43 28.27
C TYR A 41 0.83 -6.74 26.94
N SER A 42 0.12 -7.13 25.88
CA SER A 42 0.07 -6.39 24.62
C SER A 42 -1.25 -5.61 24.58
N TRP A 43 -1.18 -4.30 24.79
CA TRP A 43 -2.35 -3.43 24.69
C TRP A 43 -2.52 -2.97 23.24
N VAL A 44 -3.72 -3.14 22.69
CA VAL A 44 -4.04 -2.89 21.27
C VAL A 44 -5.08 -1.78 21.16
N GLY A 45 -4.69 -0.66 20.55
CA GLY A 45 -5.59 0.46 20.27
C GLY A 45 -6.59 0.15 19.16
N LYS A 46 -7.80 0.73 19.24
CA LYS A 46 -8.88 0.50 18.24
C LYS A 46 -8.54 0.95 16.83
N LYS A 47 -7.67 1.93 16.67
CA LYS A 47 -7.23 2.49 15.38
C LYS A 47 -5.87 1.97 14.93
N SER A 48 -5.24 1.10 15.72
CA SER A 48 -3.95 0.49 15.36
C SER A 48 -3.99 -0.28 14.05
N THR A 49 -2.87 -0.27 13.34
CA THR A 49 -2.74 -0.93 12.06
C THR A 49 -2.44 -2.43 12.22
N PRO A 50 -2.82 -3.27 11.23
CA PRO A 50 -2.53 -4.72 11.29
C PRO A 50 -1.05 -5.07 11.48
N ASP A 51 -0.15 -4.26 10.91
CA ASP A 51 1.29 -4.45 11.07
C ASP A 51 1.77 -4.15 12.49
N GLU A 52 1.28 -3.08 13.13
CA GLU A 52 1.60 -2.79 14.54
C GLU A 52 1.09 -3.89 15.48
N GLN A 53 -0.11 -4.42 15.22
CA GLN A 53 -0.67 -5.54 15.97
C GLN A 53 0.17 -6.81 15.82
N PHE A 54 0.61 -7.10 14.60
CA PHE A 54 1.51 -8.23 14.32
C PHE A 54 2.85 -8.08 15.04
N ILE A 55 3.47 -6.90 14.96
CA ILE A 55 4.74 -6.61 15.65
C ILE A 55 4.56 -6.74 17.17
N GLY A 56 3.45 -6.26 17.73
CA GLY A 56 3.18 -6.41 19.16
C GLY A 56 3.04 -7.85 19.62
N ALA A 57 2.34 -8.67 18.85
CA ALA A 57 2.24 -10.10 19.13
C ALA A 57 3.61 -10.78 19.08
N VAL A 58 4.36 -10.61 17.98
CA VAL A 58 5.67 -11.25 17.79
C VAL A 58 6.67 -10.79 18.86
N THR A 59 6.68 -9.50 19.18
CA THR A 59 7.61 -8.95 20.16
C THR A 59 7.32 -9.42 21.58
N SER A 60 6.05 -9.64 21.93
CA SER A 60 5.69 -10.24 23.22
C SER A 60 6.26 -11.66 23.36
N VAL A 61 6.23 -12.44 22.28
CA VAL A 61 6.80 -13.80 22.23
C VAL A 61 8.33 -13.75 22.35
N TRP A 62 9.00 -12.87 21.61
CA TRP A 62 10.46 -12.74 21.70
C TRP A 62 10.93 -12.30 23.10
N THR A 63 10.22 -11.34 23.70
CA THR A 63 10.51 -10.86 25.07
C THR A 63 10.37 -12.00 26.10
N ASP A 64 9.42 -12.91 25.90
CA ASP A 64 9.26 -14.09 26.75
C ASP A 64 10.28 -15.20 26.46
N GLN A 65 10.66 -15.39 25.20
CA GLN A 65 11.71 -16.34 24.80
C GLN A 65 13.06 -16.01 25.43
N ASP A 66 13.42 -14.73 25.53
CA ASP A 66 14.61 -14.26 26.26
C ASP A 66 14.58 -14.68 27.75
N ARG A 67 13.38 -14.94 28.28
CA ARG A 67 13.12 -15.41 29.64
C ARG A 67 12.80 -16.90 29.72
N LYS A 68 13.12 -17.65 28.66
CA LYS A 68 12.90 -19.10 28.56
C LYS A 68 11.42 -19.50 28.68
N GLY A 69 10.49 -18.65 28.27
CA GLY A 69 9.06 -18.98 28.25
C GLY A 69 8.37 -18.88 29.61
N ALA A 70 8.90 -18.09 30.54
CA ALA A 70 8.44 -18.05 31.93
C ALA A 70 7.29 -17.06 32.19
N SER A 71 6.92 -16.25 31.20
CA SER A 71 5.96 -15.15 31.32
C SER A 71 4.61 -15.54 30.71
N LYS A 72 3.51 -15.11 31.35
CA LYS A 72 2.19 -15.19 30.73
C LYS A 72 2.03 -14.06 29.70
N LEU A 73 1.63 -14.39 28.48
CA LEU A 73 1.28 -13.40 27.44
C LEU A 73 -0.22 -13.10 27.49
N VAL A 74 -0.60 -11.82 27.48
CA VAL A 74 -2.00 -11.37 27.54
C VAL A 74 -2.24 -10.25 26.55
N THR A 75 -3.18 -10.43 25.63
CA THR A 75 -3.68 -9.34 24.78
C THR A 75 -4.77 -8.56 25.51
N VAL A 76 -4.70 -7.23 25.45
CA VAL A 76 -5.65 -6.31 26.07
C VAL A 76 -6.15 -5.34 25.00
N ASN A 77 -7.42 -5.44 24.61
CA ASN A 77 -7.99 -4.51 23.64
C ASN A 77 -8.43 -3.21 24.34
N GLU A 78 -8.31 -2.08 23.64
CA GLU A 78 -8.81 -0.80 24.13
C GLU A 78 -10.30 -0.87 24.52
N GLY A 79 -10.60 -0.53 25.77
CA GLY A 79 -11.95 -0.57 26.34
C GLY A 79 -12.35 -1.93 26.94
N GLU A 80 -11.48 -2.94 26.83
CA GLU A 80 -11.64 -4.27 27.42
C GLU A 80 -10.55 -4.56 28.46
N GLU A 81 -9.99 -3.52 29.09
CA GLU A 81 -8.88 -3.67 30.02
C GLU A 81 -9.29 -4.44 31.30
N PRO A 82 -8.63 -5.58 31.61
CA PRO A 82 -8.92 -6.30 32.84
C PRO A 82 -8.45 -5.50 34.06
N LYS A 83 -9.10 -5.71 35.20
CA LYS A 83 -8.79 -4.99 36.46
C LYS A 83 -7.33 -5.16 36.86
N GLU A 84 -6.76 -6.34 36.64
CA GLU A 84 -5.37 -6.66 36.92
C GLU A 84 -4.40 -5.76 36.12
N PHE A 85 -4.73 -5.47 34.86
CA PHE A 85 -3.96 -4.55 34.02
C PHE A 85 -4.13 -3.10 34.50
N LEU A 86 -5.37 -2.66 34.74
CA LEU A 86 -5.65 -1.29 35.21
C LEU A 86 -4.99 -0.98 36.55
N ASN A 87 -4.86 -1.97 37.43
CA ASN A 87 -4.17 -1.82 38.71
C ASN A 87 -2.68 -1.48 38.58
N LEU A 88 -2.05 -1.77 37.43
CA LEU A 88 -0.69 -1.31 37.12
C LEU A 88 -0.62 0.23 36.99
N PHE A 89 -1.75 0.88 36.70
CA PHE A 89 -1.87 2.31 36.42
C PHE A 89 -2.70 3.07 37.46
N ASP A 90 -2.77 2.55 38.69
CA ASP A 90 -3.61 3.07 39.78
C ASP A 90 -5.12 3.04 39.44
N GLY A 91 -5.54 1.98 38.75
CA GLY A 91 -6.93 1.69 38.42
C GLY A 91 -7.45 2.38 37.16
N LYS A 92 -6.65 3.20 36.47
CA LYS A 92 -7.08 3.88 35.23
C LYS A 92 -5.93 4.19 34.27
N ILE A 93 -6.25 4.20 32.98
CA ILE A 93 -5.41 4.70 31.90
C ILE A 93 -6.08 5.89 31.21
N THR A 94 -5.34 6.62 30.40
CA THR A 94 -5.84 7.70 29.55
C THR A 94 -5.62 7.31 28.09
N VAL A 95 -6.71 7.14 27.34
CA VAL A 95 -6.63 6.89 25.90
C VAL A 95 -6.55 8.24 25.17
N THR A 96 -5.56 8.40 24.30
CA THR A 96 -5.31 9.62 23.53
C THR A 96 -5.60 9.38 22.04
N ASN A 97 -5.72 10.46 21.26
CA ASN A 97 -5.81 10.37 19.80
C ASN A 97 -4.45 10.22 19.10
N GLN A 98 -3.40 9.81 19.83
CA GLN A 98 -2.10 9.53 19.24
C GLN A 98 -2.19 8.32 18.28
N ASP A 99 -1.44 8.43 17.19
CA ASP A 99 -1.40 7.50 16.07
C ASP A 99 -0.03 7.64 15.40
N THR A 100 0.84 6.65 15.60
CA THR A 100 2.19 6.60 15.04
C THR A 100 2.14 5.97 13.67
N GLU A 101 2.98 6.43 12.74
CA GLU A 101 3.05 5.80 11.42
C GLU A 101 3.64 4.39 11.54
N GLY A 102 2.84 3.37 11.19
CA GLY A 102 3.25 1.97 11.10
C GLY A 102 4.37 1.69 10.08
N ILE A 103 4.82 0.44 9.98
CA ILE A 103 5.89 0.03 9.06
C ILE A 103 5.40 -0.09 7.62
N LEU A 104 4.13 -0.41 7.43
CA LEU A 104 3.55 -0.49 6.11
C LEU A 104 3.33 0.93 5.59
N LYS A 105 4.08 1.29 4.54
CA LYS A 105 3.68 2.43 3.72
C LYS A 105 2.24 2.15 3.29
N ARG A 106 1.32 3.05 3.64
CA ARG A 106 0.02 3.11 2.97
C ARG A 106 0.31 3.39 1.51
N ILE A 107 0.46 2.34 0.72
CA ILE A 107 0.41 2.42 -0.72
C ILE A 107 -1.05 2.75 -1.00
N ALA A 108 -1.35 4.05 -1.00
CA ALA A 108 -2.45 4.51 -1.84
C ALA A 108 -2.06 4.01 -3.22
N LEU A 109 -2.74 2.95 -3.68
CA LEU A 109 -2.71 2.57 -5.09
C LEU A 109 -3.12 3.84 -5.82
N LYS A 110 -2.13 4.63 -6.27
CA LYS A 110 -2.39 5.76 -7.15
C LYS A 110 -3.09 5.09 -8.32
N GLN A 111 -4.37 5.39 -8.49
CA GLN A 111 -5.08 4.96 -9.68
C GLN A 111 -4.28 5.52 -10.84
N HIS A 112 -3.63 4.65 -11.58
CA HIS A 112 -2.86 5.07 -12.73
C HIS A 112 -3.87 5.62 -13.72
N GLU A 113 -3.76 6.90 -14.07
CA GLU A 113 -4.64 7.47 -15.08
C GLU A 113 -4.36 6.77 -16.41
N PHE A 114 -5.42 6.34 -17.10
CA PHE A 114 -5.29 5.73 -18.41
C PHE A 114 -4.94 6.81 -19.43
N LYS A 115 -3.97 6.52 -20.29
CA LYS A 115 -3.45 7.46 -21.27
C LYS A 115 -3.59 6.90 -22.67
N LEU A 116 -3.95 7.75 -23.61
CA LEU A 116 -3.99 7.41 -25.03
C LEU A 116 -2.86 8.14 -25.74
N PHE A 117 -2.11 7.43 -26.56
CA PHE A 117 -1.03 7.99 -27.35
C PHE A 117 -1.25 7.70 -28.82
N ARG A 118 -0.94 8.68 -29.67
CA ARG A 118 -0.97 8.52 -31.13
C ARG A 118 0.46 8.26 -31.63
N VAL A 119 0.60 7.27 -32.49
CA VAL A 119 1.80 6.97 -33.27
C VAL A 119 1.51 7.34 -34.70
N HIS A 120 2.18 8.37 -35.18
CA HIS A 120 2.03 8.92 -36.53
C HIS A 120 3.41 9.17 -37.14
N ILE A 121 3.51 9.07 -38.46
CA ILE A 121 4.74 9.37 -39.18
C ILE A 121 4.48 10.49 -40.17
N GLU A 122 5.18 11.61 -39.96
CA GLU A 122 5.16 12.75 -40.86
C GLU A 122 6.60 13.02 -41.34
N GLU A 123 6.82 13.09 -42.65
CA GLU A 123 8.13 13.42 -43.26
C GLU A 123 9.33 12.65 -42.66
N GLU A 124 9.18 11.34 -42.44
CA GLU A 124 10.21 10.45 -41.86
C GLU A 124 10.51 10.68 -40.36
N LEU A 125 9.77 11.57 -39.69
CA LEU A 125 9.80 11.74 -38.24
C LEU A 125 8.76 10.85 -37.58
N ASN A 126 9.23 9.96 -36.70
CA ASN A 126 8.35 9.18 -35.82
C ASN A 126 7.79 10.10 -34.73
N MET A 127 6.50 10.41 -34.82
CA MET A 127 5.80 11.20 -33.80
C MET A 127 5.02 10.28 -32.86
N TYR A 128 5.36 10.35 -31.58
CA TYR A 128 4.61 9.72 -30.50
C TYR A 128 4.28 10.75 -29.43
N TYR A 129 2.99 10.98 -29.19
CA TYR A 129 2.52 11.98 -28.23
C TYR A 129 1.18 11.59 -27.61
N GLU A 130 0.94 12.09 -26.40
CA GLU A 130 -0.32 11.89 -25.67
C GLU A 130 -1.45 12.68 -26.36
N VAL A 131 -2.59 12.04 -26.54
CA VAL A 131 -3.83 12.62 -27.07
C VAL A 131 -4.95 12.45 -26.06
N GLU A 132 -6.08 13.10 -26.30
CA GLU A 132 -7.25 12.90 -25.45
C GLU A 132 -7.68 11.44 -25.46
N ARG A 133 -7.91 10.85 -24.28
CA ARG A 133 -8.42 9.48 -24.15
C ARG A 133 -9.91 9.46 -24.53
N SER A 134 -10.22 9.62 -25.80
CA SER A 134 -11.58 9.64 -26.36
C SER A 134 -11.63 8.79 -27.63
N LYS A 135 -12.80 8.23 -27.92
CA LYS A 135 -13.05 7.54 -29.19
C LYS A 135 -12.82 8.47 -30.39
N ASP A 136 -13.12 9.75 -30.24
CA ASP A 136 -13.01 10.74 -31.32
C ASP A 136 -11.55 11.09 -31.67
N SER A 137 -10.60 10.68 -30.82
CA SER A 137 -9.16 10.82 -31.11
C SER A 137 -8.63 9.72 -32.03
N LEU A 138 -9.33 8.59 -32.17
CA LEU A 138 -8.90 7.49 -33.05
C LEU A 138 -9.05 7.89 -34.52
N ALA A 139 -8.04 7.59 -35.31
CA ALA A 139 -7.97 7.94 -36.72
C ALA A 139 -7.50 6.75 -37.56
N SER A 140 -8.24 6.40 -38.61
CA SER A 140 -7.99 5.19 -39.41
C SER A 140 -6.62 5.16 -40.09
N ASP A 141 -5.97 6.30 -40.27
CA ASP A 141 -4.64 6.47 -40.85
C ASP A 141 -3.49 6.21 -39.88
N ASP A 142 -3.76 6.01 -38.58
CA ASP A 142 -2.72 5.91 -37.55
C ASP A 142 -2.87 4.71 -36.61
N VAL A 143 -1.89 4.57 -35.71
CA VAL A 143 -1.89 3.58 -34.63
C VAL A 143 -1.93 4.29 -33.27
N PHE A 144 -2.67 3.72 -32.32
CA PHE A 144 -2.87 4.30 -31.00
C PHE A 144 -2.54 3.30 -29.90
N LEU A 145 -1.88 3.77 -28.83
CA LEU A 145 -1.59 2.99 -27.63
C LEU A 145 -2.45 3.49 -26.49
N LEU A 146 -3.34 2.63 -25.97
CA LEU A 146 -4.09 2.89 -24.74
C LEU A 146 -3.42 2.15 -23.59
N ASP A 147 -2.77 2.91 -22.72
CA ASP A 147 -2.12 2.43 -21.51
C ASP A 147 -3.13 2.38 -20.36
N THR A 148 -3.45 1.17 -19.90
CA THR A 148 -4.31 0.92 -18.72
C THR A 148 -3.53 0.35 -17.54
N TYR A 149 -2.23 0.65 -17.47
CA TYR A 149 -1.26 0.20 -16.49
C TYR A 149 -0.87 -1.28 -16.58
N ASN A 150 -1.83 -2.20 -16.51
CA ASN A 150 -1.58 -3.65 -16.61
C ASN A 150 -1.61 -4.15 -18.06
N THR A 151 -2.31 -3.42 -18.93
CA THR A 151 -2.48 -3.78 -20.33
C THR A 151 -2.20 -2.57 -21.21
N ILE A 152 -1.49 -2.78 -22.31
CA ILE A 152 -1.37 -1.81 -23.39
C ILE A 152 -2.20 -2.33 -24.56
N TYR A 153 -3.22 -1.58 -24.96
CA TYR A 153 -3.95 -1.88 -26.19
C TYR A 153 -3.32 -1.11 -27.35
N ILE A 154 -2.94 -1.82 -28.41
CA ILE A 154 -2.49 -1.22 -29.67
C ILE A 154 -3.67 -1.27 -30.63
N TRP A 155 -4.36 -0.14 -30.81
CA TRP A 155 -5.41 0.00 -31.82
C TRP A 155 -4.78 0.39 -33.15
N ARG A 156 -5.06 -0.37 -34.21
CA ARG A 156 -4.49 -0.17 -35.54
C ARG A 156 -5.56 0.30 -36.51
N GLY A 157 -5.40 1.53 -37.00
CA GLY A 157 -6.25 2.03 -38.08
C GLY A 157 -6.07 1.21 -39.35
N GLN A 158 -7.16 0.99 -40.09
CA GLN A 158 -7.17 0.19 -41.32
C GLN A 158 -6.21 0.74 -42.39
N LYS A 159 -5.95 2.05 -42.38
CA LYS A 159 -5.07 2.75 -43.31
C LYS A 159 -3.68 3.04 -42.73
N SER A 160 -3.42 2.67 -41.47
CA SER A 160 -2.10 2.81 -40.86
C SER A 160 -1.06 1.97 -41.59
N THR A 161 0.17 2.51 -41.63
CA THR A 161 1.31 1.90 -42.31
C THR A 161 1.92 0.75 -41.51
N ALA A 162 2.62 -0.16 -42.19
CA ALA A 162 3.33 -1.25 -41.53
C ALA A 162 4.41 -0.74 -40.56
N PHE A 163 5.01 0.42 -40.86
CA PHE A 163 6.03 1.01 -40.00
C PHE A 163 5.42 1.61 -38.73
N GLU A 164 4.28 2.31 -38.79
CA GLU A 164 3.57 2.79 -37.59
C GLU A 164 3.18 1.63 -36.67
N ARG A 165 2.70 0.52 -37.25
CA ARG A 165 2.35 -0.68 -36.48
C ARG A 165 3.56 -1.32 -35.80
N TRP A 166 4.70 -1.34 -36.49
CA TRP A 166 5.96 -1.83 -35.92
C TRP A 166 6.49 -0.91 -34.81
N GLU A 167 6.47 0.40 -35.04
CA GLU A 167 6.93 1.39 -34.06
C GLU A 167 6.04 1.40 -32.82
N ALA A 168 4.72 1.27 -32.97
CA ALA A 168 3.79 1.13 -31.86
C ALA A 168 4.08 -0.11 -31.02
N MET A 169 4.42 -1.25 -31.64
CA MET A 169 4.83 -2.46 -30.92
C MET A 169 6.13 -2.22 -30.15
N ARG A 170 7.13 -1.61 -30.79
CA ARG A 170 8.42 -1.27 -30.16
C ARG A 170 8.22 -0.34 -28.95
N ILE A 171 7.35 0.65 -29.07
CA ILE A 171 7.00 1.58 -27.99
C ILE A 171 6.32 0.82 -26.86
N ALA A 172 5.32 -0.03 -27.15
CA ALA A 172 4.61 -0.80 -26.13
C ALA A 172 5.55 -1.72 -25.33
N GLU A 173 6.45 -2.44 -26.02
CA GLU A 173 7.46 -3.30 -25.36
C GLU A 173 8.49 -2.49 -24.56
N GLY A 174 8.91 -1.33 -25.05
CA GLY A 174 9.84 -0.44 -24.35
C GLY A 174 9.22 0.28 -23.15
N TYR A 175 7.90 0.50 -23.18
CA TYR A 175 7.14 1.13 -22.11
C TYR A 175 7.12 0.26 -20.84
N ASP A 176 7.12 -1.07 -21.02
CA ASP A 176 7.25 -2.07 -19.96
C ASP A 176 8.55 -1.88 -19.18
N ALA A 177 9.68 -1.63 -19.85
CA ALA A 177 10.99 -1.47 -19.22
C ALA A 177 11.09 -0.26 -18.25
N GLN A 178 10.17 0.70 -18.34
CA GLN A 178 10.10 1.84 -17.42
C GLN A 178 9.27 1.54 -16.15
N ARG A 179 8.61 0.39 -16.07
CA ARG A 179 7.76 -0.03 -14.96
C ARG A 179 8.26 -1.35 -14.35
N SER A 180 7.95 -1.57 -13.08
CA SER A 180 8.20 -2.85 -12.41
C SER A 180 6.99 -3.75 -12.59
N GLY A 181 6.99 -4.64 -13.59
CA GLY A 181 5.90 -5.57 -13.87
C GLY A 181 6.00 -6.18 -15.26
N HIS A 182 5.05 -7.05 -15.60
CA HIS A 182 4.81 -7.51 -16.97
C HIS A 182 3.47 -6.94 -17.42
N GLN A 183 3.46 -6.23 -18.54
CA GLN A 183 2.23 -5.74 -19.17
C GLN A 183 1.79 -6.64 -20.31
N GLU A 184 0.50 -6.94 -20.35
CA GLU A 184 -0.09 -7.62 -21.49
C GLU A 184 -0.24 -6.63 -22.65
N VAL A 185 0.25 -6.98 -23.83
CA VAL A 185 0.02 -6.20 -25.06
C VAL A 185 -1.09 -6.86 -25.87
N ILE A 186 -2.18 -6.12 -26.10
CA ILE A 186 -3.32 -6.60 -26.88
C ILE A 186 -3.43 -5.75 -28.14
N ILE A 187 -3.39 -6.41 -29.30
CA ILE A 187 -3.61 -5.75 -30.59
C ILE A 187 -5.10 -5.75 -30.90
N ILE A 188 -5.61 -4.61 -31.35
CA ILE A 188 -6.98 -4.41 -31.80
C ILE A 188 -6.91 -3.80 -33.21
N GLU A 189 -7.56 -4.45 -34.17
CA GLU A 189 -7.69 -3.91 -35.53
C GLU A 189 -8.98 -3.05 -35.61
N GLU A 190 -8.93 -1.93 -36.33
CA GLU A 190 -10.09 -1.04 -36.51
C GLU A 190 -11.28 -1.79 -37.14
N GLY A 191 -12.44 -1.74 -36.47
CA GLY A 191 -13.64 -2.50 -36.82
C GLY A 191 -13.80 -3.83 -36.08
N GLU A 192 -12.77 -4.30 -35.38
CA GLU A 192 -12.79 -5.51 -34.55
C GLU A 192 -12.70 -5.18 -33.04
N GLU A 193 -13.02 -3.94 -32.65
CA GLU A 193 -12.86 -3.51 -31.27
C GLU A 193 -13.89 -4.18 -30.34
N PRO A 194 -13.44 -4.81 -29.23
CA PRO A 194 -14.37 -5.31 -28.23
C PRO A 194 -15.07 -4.15 -27.52
N LYS A 195 -16.32 -4.36 -27.09
CA LYS A 195 -17.09 -3.33 -26.35
C LYS A 195 -16.36 -2.80 -25.12
N GLU A 196 -15.57 -3.65 -24.45
CA GLU A 196 -14.79 -3.26 -23.28
C GLU A 196 -13.70 -2.25 -23.62
N PHE A 197 -13.09 -2.31 -24.81
CA PHE A 197 -12.09 -1.32 -25.24
C PHE A 197 -12.68 0.10 -25.24
N PHE A 198 -13.89 0.28 -25.79
CA PHE A 198 -14.52 1.60 -25.81
C PHE A 198 -14.87 2.13 -24.42
N LYS A 199 -15.15 1.26 -23.42
CA LYS A 199 -15.38 1.71 -22.04
C LYS A 199 -14.10 2.24 -21.38
N LEU A 200 -12.94 1.87 -21.91
CA LEU A 200 -11.64 2.38 -21.48
C LEU A 200 -11.28 3.71 -22.15
N LEU A 201 -12.15 4.26 -23.01
CA LEU A 201 -12.08 5.62 -23.56
C LEU A 201 -13.12 6.52 -22.82
N LYS A 202 -12.84 7.83 -22.69
CA LYS A 202 -13.75 8.80 -22.03
C LYS A 202 -14.90 9.15 -22.97
#